data_AF-A0A497ERQ1-F1
#
_entry.id   AF-A0A497ERQ1-F1
#
_cell.length_a   1.000
_cell.length_b   1.000
_cell.length_c   1.000
_cell.angle_alpha   90.00
_cell.angle_beta   90.00
_cell.angle_gamma   90.00
#
_symmetry.space_group_name_H-M   'P 1'
#
loop_
_entity.id
_entity.type
_entity.pdbx_description
1 polymer ?
#
loop_
_entity_poly.entity_id
_entity_poly.type
_entity_poly.pdbx_seq_one_letter_code
_entity_poly.pdbx_strand_id
1 'polypeptide(L)'
;MVLRLVAIGVGFIIIAIGVSGIYYSYVVYPTLIPGYGGSEPFLLSQYNNYSLTLPLYIKSRVHVEVYGNNTFNLMVDEANIGRGKAFSFDLEPGYHKLTVSSEDLVKGVFQFRQEPNTRIALISAFVIALGITGIFLIAKRE
;
A
#
# COMPACT_ATOMS: atom_id res chain seq x y z
N MET A 1 13.90 -13.47 41.36
CA MET A 1 13.15 -12.25 41.03
C MET A 1 13.65 -11.59 39.74
N VAL A 2 14.93 -11.22 39.65
CA VAL A 2 15.52 -10.52 38.48
C VAL A 2 15.33 -11.28 37.15
N LEU A 3 15.64 -12.57 37.09
CA LEU A 3 15.51 -13.36 35.85
C LEU A 3 14.06 -13.44 35.32
N ARG A 4 13.07 -13.48 36.23
CA ARG A 4 11.64 -13.48 35.85
C ARG A 4 11.23 -12.15 35.24
N LEU A 5 11.65 -11.03 35.85
CA LEU A 5 11.39 -9.69 35.33
C LEU A 5 12.03 -9.51 33.94
N VAL A 6 13.26 -9.99 33.75
CA VAL A 6 13.93 -9.99 32.45
C VAL A 6 13.13 -10.79 31.42
N ALA A 7 12.66 -11.99 31.77
CA ALA A 7 11.92 -12.85 30.86
C ALA A 7 10.53 -12.28 30.49
N ILE A 8 9.84 -11.63 31.44
CA ILE A 8 8.61 -10.87 31.17
C ILE A 8 8.90 -9.68 30.24
N GLY A 9 9.98 -8.95 30.48
CA GLY A 9 10.43 -7.85 29.62
C GLY A 9 10.69 -8.30 28.18
N VAL A 10 11.35 -9.44 27.99
CA VAL A 10 11.55 -10.06 26.66
C VAL A 10 10.21 -10.37 26.00
N GLY A 11 9.24 -10.90 26.75
CA GLY A 11 7.89 -11.16 26.24
C GLY A 11 7.20 -9.89 25.70
N PHE A 12 7.31 -8.77 26.41
CA PHE A 12 6.76 -7.49 25.93
C PHE A 12 7.47 -6.99 24.66
N ILE A 13 8.79 -7.17 24.56
CA ILE A 13 9.54 -6.82 23.34
C ILE A 13 9.05 -7.66 22.16
N ILE A 14 8.84 -8.96 22.35
CA ILE A 14 8.29 -9.85 21.31
C ILE A 14 6.91 -9.37 20.85
N ILE A 15 6.03 -9.01 21.80
CA ILE A 15 4.70 -8.45 21.47
C ILE A 15 4.86 -7.16 20.67
N ALA A 16 5.75 -6.26 21.07
CA ALA A 16 5.98 -4.98 20.39
C ALA A 16 6.48 -5.17 18.94
N ILE A 17 7.34 -6.17 18.70
CA ILE A 17 7.79 -6.56 17.35
C ILE A 17 6.59 -7.04 16.52
N GLY A 18 5.75 -7.89 17.09
CA GLY A 18 4.55 -8.38 16.41
C GLY A 18 3.55 -7.25 16.09
N VAL A 19 3.28 -6.35 17.03
CA VAL A 19 2.39 -5.18 16.80
C VAL A 19 2.95 -4.28 15.70
N SER A 20 4.26 -4.01 15.72
CA SER A 20 4.94 -3.25 14.67
C SER A 20 4.79 -3.90 13.30
N GLY A 21 4.85 -5.23 13.22
CA GLY A 21 4.67 -5.97 11.97
C GLY A 21 3.23 -5.93 11.44
N ILE A 22 2.22 -5.98 12.33
CA ILE A 22 0.81 -5.75 11.93
C ILE A 22 0.64 -4.32 11.40
N TYR A 23 1.15 -3.33 12.12
CA TYR A 23 1.11 -1.93 11.67
C TYR A 23 1.76 -1.76 10.30
N TYR A 24 2.96 -2.33 10.11
CA TYR A 24 3.62 -2.34 8.82
C TYR A 24 2.74 -2.97 7.73
N SER A 25 2.15 -4.14 7.99
CA SER A 25 1.34 -4.86 7.01
C SER A 25 0.10 -4.11 6.53
N TYR A 26 -0.58 -3.37 7.42
CA TYR A 26 -1.88 -2.74 7.13
C TYR A 26 -1.80 -1.23 6.84
N VAL A 27 -0.73 -0.56 7.29
CA VAL A 27 -0.61 0.90 7.17
C VAL A 27 0.51 1.28 6.20
N VAL A 28 1.70 0.71 6.38
CA VAL A 28 2.89 1.10 5.61
C VAL A 28 2.97 0.33 4.29
N TYR A 29 2.86 -0.99 4.33
CA TYR A 29 2.97 -1.84 3.15
C TYR A 29 2.01 -1.44 2.03
N PRO A 30 0.71 -1.12 2.29
CA PRO A 30 -0.21 -0.71 1.24
C PRO A 30 0.22 0.50 0.41
N THR A 31 1.13 1.35 0.91
CA THR A 31 1.64 2.54 0.20
C THR A 31 3.00 2.31 -0.47
N LEU A 32 3.57 1.11 -0.35
CA LEU A 32 4.89 0.79 -0.90
C LEU A 32 4.76 -0.02 -2.19
N ILE A 33 4.36 0.64 -3.27
CA ILE A 33 4.36 0.00 -4.59
C ILE A 33 5.78 0.07 -5.19
N PRO A 34 6.39 -1.08 -5.52
CA PRO A 34 7.73 -1.11 -6.09
C PRO A 34 7.83 -0.25 -7.36
N GLY A 35 8.69 0.77 -7.33
CA GLY A 35 8.95 1.65 -8.47
C GLY A 35 8.07 2.90 -8.56
N TYR A 36 7.00 3.01 -7.78
CA TYR A 36 6.01 4.11 -7.88
C TYR A 36 5.64 4.74 -6.51
N GLY A 37 5.97 4.07 -5.40
CA GLY A 37 5.57 4.52 -4.06
C GLY A 37 4.05 4.44 -3.87
N GLY A 38 3.46 5.42 -3.17
CA GLY A 38 2.02 5.50 -2.91
C GLY A 38 1.28 6.49 -3.80
N SER A 39 2.01 7.33 -4.53
CA SER A 39 1.42 8.33 -5.41
C SER A 39 2.41 8.84 -6.46
N GLU A 40 1.94 9.09 -7.68
CA GLU A 40 2.72 9.66 -8.77
C GLU A 40 1.99 10.87 -9.38
N PRO A 41 2.57 12.08 -9.35
CA PRO A 41 1.95 13.25 -9.96
C PRO A 41 2.03 13.18 -11.49
N PHE A 42 1.06 13.80 -12.17
CA PHE A 42 1.11 13.98 -13.63
C PHE A 42 0.74 15.40 -14.05
N LEU A 43 1.32 15.83 -15.17
CA LEU A 43 1.03 17.10 -15.83
C LEU A 43 0.80 16.85 -17.31
N LEU A 44 -0.38 17.21 -17.80
CA LEU A 44 -0.72 17.25 -19.21
C LEU A 44 -0.53 18.68 -19.71
N SER A 45 0.36 18.87 -20.67
CA SER A 45 0.72 20.17 -21.20
C SER A 45 1.18 20.07 -22.65
N GLN A 46 1.48 21.20 -23.29
CA GLN A 46 2.04 21.19 -24.64
C GLN A 46 3.35 20.39 -24.76
N TYR A 47 4.13 20.25 -23.67
CA TYR A 47 5.39 19.51 -23.68
C TYR A 47 5.22 18.02 -23.99
N ASN A 48 4.12 17.41 -23.54
CA ASN A 48 3.79 16.00 -23.78
C ASN A 48 2.59 15.81 -24.68
N ASN A 49 2.25 16.82 -25.50
CA ASN A 49 1.06 16.83 -26.35
C ASN A 49 -0.22 16.48 -25.55
N TYR A 50 -0.29 16.95 -24.31
CA TYR A 50 -1.40 16.72 -23.37
C TYR A 50 -1.72 15.24 -23.14
N SER A 51 -0.72 14.37 -23.22
CA SER A 51 -0.86 12.93 -22.97
C SER A 51 0.30 12.39 -22.16
N LEU A 52 0.02 11.51 -21.19
CA LEU A 52 1.03 10.83 -20.38
C LEU A 52 0.62 9.38 -20.18
N THR A 53 1.57 8.48 -20.36
CA THR A 53 1.39 7.05 -20.07
C THR A 53 2.31 6.65 -18.93
N LEU A 54 1.73 6.16 -17.85
CA LEU A 54 2.42 5.56 -16.72
C LEU A 54 2.40 4.03 -16.88
N PRO A 55 3.53 3.39 -17.22
CA PRO A 55 3.63 1.95 -17.13
C PRO A 55 3.64 1.57 -15.65
N LEU A 56 2.88 0.56 -15.23
CA LEU A 56 2.75 0.12 -13.84
C LEU A 56 2.99 -1.40 -13.76
N TYR A 57 3.93 -1.84 -12.91
CA TYR A 57 4.13 -3.26 -12.62
C TYR A 57 3.77 -3.57 -11.16
N ILE A 58 2.70 -4.35 -10.95
CA ILE A 58 2.15 -4.63 -9.62
C ILE A 58 2.17 -6.12 -9.31
N LYS A 59 2.55 -6.46 -8.08
CA LYS A 59 2.71 -7.86 -7.61
C LYS A 59 1.51 -8.39 -6.82
N SER A 60 0.60 -7.51 -6.44
CA SER A 60 -0.65 -7.78 -5.72
C SER A 60 -1.73 -6.89 -6.33
N ARG A 61 -3.00 -7.15 -6.00
CA ARG A 61 -4.07 -6.24 -6.40
C ARG A 61 -3.81 -4.84 -5.83
N VAL A 62 -4.09 -3.82 -6.64
CA VAL A 62 -3.90 -2.42 -6.30
C VAL A 62 -5.18 -1.65 -6.58
N HIS A 63 -5.67 -0.94 -5.58
CA HIS A 63 -6.67 0.10 -5.77
C HIS A 63 -5.99 1.35 -6.31
N VAL A 64 -6.48 1.85 -7.45
CA VAL A 64 -5.97 3.03 -8.12
C VAL A 64 -7.02 4.12 -8.08
N GLU A 65 -6.61 5.30 -7.63
CA GLU A 65 -7.41 6.52 -7.74
C GLU A 65 -6.64 7.54 -8.58
N VAL A 66 -7.33 8.16 -9.52
CA VAL A 66 -6.72 9.17 -10.41
C VAL A 66 -7.51 10.46 -10.29
N TYR A 67 -6.86 11.53 -9.89
CA TYR A 67 -7.49 12.84 -9.69
C TYR A 67 -6.82 13.89 -10.57
N GLY A 68 -7.63 14.78 -11.15
CA GLY A 68 -7.17 15.92 -11.93
C GLY A 68 -7.89 17.20 -11.51
N ASN A 69 -7.21 18.34 -11.63
CA ASN A 69 -7.81 19.67 -11.41
C ASN A 69 -8.83 20.05 -12.50
N ASN A 70 -8.74 19.41 -13.67
CA ASN A 70 -9.65 19.56 -14.79
C ASN A 70 -9.96 18.19 -15.41
N THR A 71 -10.90 18.14 -16.35
CA THR A 71 -11.36 16.91 -16.99
C THR A 71 -10.29 16.30 -17.89
N PHE A 72 -10.10 14.99 -17.82
CA PHE A 72 -9.20 14.21 -18.66
C PHE A 72 -9.86 12.88 -19.06
N ASN A 73 -9.32 12.25 -20.10
CA ASN A 73 -9.65 10.90 -20.52
C ASN A 73 -8.69 9.94 -19.84
N LEU A 74 -9.21 8.81 -19.36
CA LEU A 74 -8.40 7.73 -18.79
C LEU A 74 -8.52 6.46 -19.65
N MET A 75 -7.38 5.88 -19.98
CA MET A 75 -7.24 4.58 -20.62
C MET A 75 -6.43 3.64 -19.73
N VAL A 76 -6.84 2.39 -19.66
CA VAL A 76 -6.13 1.31 -18.99
C VAL A 76 -5.96 0.18 -20.00
N ASP A 77 -4.72 -0.20 -20.29
CA ASP A 77 -4.40 -1.29 -21.22
C ASP A 77 -5.11 -1.17 -22.57
N GLU A 78 -5.08 0.04 -23.14
CA GLU A 78 -5.71 0.40 -24.41
C GLU A 78 -7.25 0.49 -24.37
N ALA A 79 -7.90 0.06 -23.27
CA ALA A 79 -9.33 0.21 -23.05
C ALA A 79 -9.67 1.59 -22.48
N ASN A 80 -10.62 2.28 -23.10
CA ASN A 80 -11.10 3.57 -22.61
C ASN A 80 -12.03 3.39 -21.41
N ILE A 81 -11.63 3.93 -20.26
CA ILE A 81 -12.43 3.92 -19.03
C ILE A 81 -13.47 5.04 -19.04
N GLY A 82 -13.12 6.21 -19.60
CA GLY A 82 -14.03 7.34 -19.77
C GLY A 82 -13.36 8.70 -19.64
N ARG A 83 -14.20 9.74 -19.54
CA ARG A 83 -13.82 11.15 -19.39
C ARG A 83 -14.37 11.71 -18.07
N GLY A 84 -13.51 12.31 -17.26
CA GLY A 84 -13.88 12.76 -15.91
C GLY A 84 -12.75 13.52 -15.20
N LYS A 85 -13.01 13.94 -13.96
CA LYS A 85 -11.99 14.57 -13.09
C LYS A 85 -11.42 13.61 -12.06
N ALA A 86 -12.10 12.49 -11.82
CA ALA A 86 -11.73 11.48 -10.86
C ALA A 86 -12.14 10.10 -11.37
N PHE A 87 -11.29 9.11 -11.16
CA PHE A 87 -11.55 7.69 -11.44
C PHE A 87 -11.05 6.85 -10.28
N SER A 88 -11.75 5.75 -9.99
CA SER A 88 -11.39 4.79 -8.96
C SER A 88 -11.70 3.39 -9.49
N PHE A 89 -10.71 2.50 -9.44
CA PHE A 89 -10.80 1.13 -9.96
C PHE A 89 -9.70 0.26 -9.37
N ASP A 90 -9.87 -1.05 -9.48
CA ASP A 90 -8.87 -2.03 -9.05
C ASP A 90 -8.10 -2.57 -10.25
N LEU A 91 -6.80 -2.78 -10.07
CA LEU A 91 -5.93 -3.50 -11.00
C LEU A 91 -5.48 -4.81 -10.38
N GLU A 92 -5.60 -5.89 -11.15
CA GLU A 92 -5.07 -7.21 -10.79
C GLU A 92 -3.55 -7.27 -10.92
N PRO A 93 -2.85 -8.24 -10.29
CA PRO A 93 -1.40 -8.38 -10.44
C PRO A 93 -0.98 -8.51 -11.91
N GLY A 94 0.03 -7.76 -12.33
CA GLY A 94 0.46 -7.75 -13.71
C GLY A 94 1.16 -6.46 -14.13
N TYR A 95 1.34 -6.35 -15.45
CA TYR A 95 1.82 -5.13 -16.09
C TYR A 95 0.63 -4.41 -16.72
N HIS A 96 0.47 -3.13 -16.37
CA HIS A 96 -0.60 -2.28 -16.84
C HIS A 96 -0.05 -0.97 -17.42
N LYS A 97 -0.78 -0.38 -18.37
CA LYS A 97 -0.51 0.97 -18.89
C LYS A 97 -1.67 1.89 -18.55
N LEU A 98 -1.39 2.89 -17.73
CA LEU A 98 -2.34 3.95 -17.39
C LEU A 98 -2.05 5.16 -18.28
N THR A 99 -2.94 5.46 -19.22
CA THR A 99 -2.80 6.60 -20.11
C THR A 99 -3.83 7.66 -19.76
N VAL A 100 -3.36 8.87 -19.47
CA VAL A 100 -4.20 10.05 -19.26
C VAL A 100 -3.98 11.04 -20.40
N SER A 101 -5.07 11.59 -20.94
CA SER A 101 -5.01 12.59 -22.01
C SER A 101 -6.07 13.67 -21.86
N SER A 102 -5.81 14.87 -22.38
CA SER A 102 -6.79 15.96 -22.37
C SER A 102 -6.54 16.91 -23.55
N GLU A 103 -7.48 17.81 -23.79
CA GLU A 103 -7.32 18.94 -24.71
C GLU A 103 -6.73 20.17 -24.00
N ASP A 104 -6.86 20.22 -22.68
CA ASP A 104 -6.45 21.32 -21.83
C ASP A 104 -5.31 20.94 -20.89
N LEU A 105 -4.69 21.94 -20.27
CA LEU A 105 -3.72 21.71 -19.22
C LEU A 105 -4.39 21.04 -18.00
N VAL A 106 -3.85 19.89 -17.59
CA VAL A 106 -4.34 19.14 -16.42
C VAL A 106 -3.18 18.82 -15.49
N LYS A 107 -3.34 19.15 -14.21
CA LYS A 107 -2.47 18.71 -13.13
C LYS A 107 -3.22 17.69 -12.30
N GLY A 108 -2.59 16.56 -12.02
CA GLY A 108 -3.22 15.48 -11.30
C GLY A 108 -2.25 14.58 -10.58
N VAL A 109 -2.81 13.52 -9.99
CA VAL A 109 -2.07 12.52 -9.23
C VAL A 109 -2.72 11.16 -9.43
N PHE A 110 -1.89 10.15 -9.64
CA PHE A 110 -2.24 8.75 -9.43
C PHE A 110 -1.96 8.43 -7.97
N GLN A 111 -2.94 7.90 -7.25
CA GLN A 111 -2.76 7.33 -5.93
C GLN A 111 -2.93 5.83 -6.02
N PHE A 112 -2.06 5.12 -5.32
CA PHE A 112 -2.06 3.67 -5.35
C PHE A 112 -2.12 3.10 -3.95
N ARG A 113 -2.93 2.06 -3.79
CA ARG A 113 -3.02 1.33 -2.53
C ARG A 113 -3.08 -0.16 -2.80
N GLN A 114 -1.98 -0.85 -2.51
CA GLN A 114 -1.93 -2.29 -2.64
C GLN A 114 -2.61 -3.01 -1.47
N GLU A 115 -3.10 -4.22 -1.70
CA GLU A 115 -3.67 -5.03 -0.64
C GLU A 115 -2.64 -5.28 0.50
N PRO A 116 -3.09 -5.35 1.77
CA PRO A 116 -2.22 -5.67 2.90
C PRO A 116 -1.47 -6.99 2.72
N ASN A 117 -0.24 -7.06 3.23
CA ASN A 117 0.54 -8.30 3.19
C ASN A 117 0.08 -9.27 4.28
N THR A 118 -0.96 -10.05 3.97
CA THR A 118 -1.57 -11.03 4.89
C THR A 118 -0.57 -12.01 5.51
N ARG A 119 0.50 -12.38 4.78
CA ARG A 119 1.54 -13.27 5.32
C ARG A 119 2.31 -12.62 6.48
N ILE A 120 2.70 -11.35 6.33
CA ILE A 120 3.36 -10.60 7.41
C ILE A 120 2.40 -10.45 8.58
N ALA A 121 1.14 -10.08 8.34
CA ALA A 121 0.14 -9.97 9.41
C ALA A 121 -0.01 -11.27 10.22
N LEU A 122 -0.06 -12.43 9.56
CA LEU A 122 -0.17 -13.73 10.22
C LEU A 122 1.07 -14.10 11.05
N ILE A 123 2.28 -13.88 10.49
CA ILE A 123 3.54 -14.10 11.23
C ILE A 123 3.58 -13.19 12.45
N SER A 124 3.22 -11.91 12.28
CA SER A 124 3.17 -10.94 13.36
C SER A 124 2.17 -11.31 14.44
N ALA A 125 0.97 -11.78 14.08
CA ALA A 125 -0.02 -12.27 15.03
C ALA A 125 0.50 -13.49 15.82
N PHE A 126 1.20 -14.41 15.16
CA PHE A 126 1.85 -15.55 15.81
C PHE A 126 2.94 -15.11 16.79
N VAL A 127 3.77 -14.14 16.42
CA VAL A 127 4.80 -13.55 17.29
C VAL A 127 4.16 -12.93 18.54
N ILE A 128 3.05 -12.20 18.41
CA ILE A 128 2.29 -11.67 19.55
C ILE A 128 1.82 -12.82 20.46
N ALA A 129 1.24 -13.87 19.89
CA ALA A 129 0.77 -15.02 20.65
C ALA A 129 1.90 -15.71 21.43
N LEU A 130 3.10 -15.83 20.83
CA LEU A 130 4.29 -16.34 21.52
C LEU A 130 4.70 -15.46 22.70
N GLY A 131 4.71 -14.14 22.53
CA GLY A 131 5.02 -13.20 23.60
C GLY A 131 4.04 -13.27 24.76
N ILE A 132 2.73 -13.29 24.47
CA ILE A 132 1.66 -13.44 25.47
C ILE A 132 1.79 -14.77 26.22
N THR A 133 1.96 -15.87 25.48
CA THR A 133 2.08 -17.21 26.07
C THR A 133 3.32 -17.31 26.95
N GLY A 134 4.44 -16.75 26.50
CA GLY A 134 5.69 -16.69 27.28
C GLY A 134 5.49 -15.97 28.62
N ILE A 135 4.91 -14.77 28.59
CA ILE A 135 4.61 -13.99 29.81
C ILE A 135 3.70 -14.80 30.73
N PHE A 136 2.62 -15.38 30.20
CA PHE A 136 1.65 -16.12 30.99
C PHE A 136 2.26 -17.35 31.69
N LEU A 137 3.08 -18.14 30.98
CA LEU A 137 3.76 -19.31 31.55
C LEU A 137 4.77 -18.92 32.64
N ILE A 138 5.45 -17.78 32.49
CA ILE A 138 6.40 -17.28 33.48
C ILE A 138 5.68 -16.73 34.71
N ALA A 139 4.54 -16.04 34.51
CA ALA A 139 3.72 -15.46 35.58
C ALA A 139 2.99 -16.53 36.40
N LYS A 140 2.51 -17.61 35.75
CA LYS A 140 1.77 -18.70 36.42
C LYS A 140 2.65 -19.66 37.24
N ARG A 141 3.99 -19.55 37.18
CA ARG A 141 4.92 -20.34 38.01
C ARG A 141 5.04 -19.82 39.47
N GLU A 142 3.98 -19.21 39.98
CA GLU A 142 3.72 -18.90 41.40
C GLU A 142 2.78 -19.95 41.98
#